data_AF-D7DC18-F1
#
_entry.id   AF-D7DC18-F1
#
_cell.length_a   1.000
_cell.length_b   1.000
_cell.length_c   1.000
_cell.angle_alpha   90.00
_cell.angle_beta   90.00
_cell.angle_gamma   90.00
#
_symmetry.space_group_name_H-M   'P 1'
#
loop_
_entity.id
_entity.type
_entity.pdbx_description
1 polymer ?
#
loop_
_entity_poly.entity_id
_entity_poly.type
_entity_poly.pdbx_seq_one_letter_code
_entity_poly.pdbx_strand_id
1 'polypeptide(L)'
;MSSYIVEKYVVELADSLSYVRSIDGFLVKLGTIVVSLEDDCRNISNCDPAVLLENILMHEKLSRYLSRFSCYLEDIVDAINSDPRHKVLRKYIGVLRGVLERIKCVESPGIQKTTPPALWVKEYREQMRPVKPVHKLSLYFRLKKNTESSLTMILLLSIILYVISLIIYLSK
;
A
#
# COMPACT_ATOMS: atom_id res chain seq x y z
N MET A 1 24.76 -16.80 25.17
CA MET A 1 23.31 -16.99 24.90
C MET A 1 22.63 -15.68 24.52
N SER A 2 22.71 -14.64 25.36
CA SER A 2 22.16 -13.30 25.06
C SER A 2 22.60 -12.73 23.69
N SER A 3 23.90 -12.78 23.37
CA SER A 3 24.42 -12.29 22.09
C SER A 3 23.84 -12.98 20.84
N TYR A 4 23.53 -14.28 20.91
CA TYR A 4 22.92 -15.01 19.78
C TYR A 4 21.47 -14.59 19.56
N ILE A 5 20.71 -14.43 20.65
CA ILE A 5 19.31 -13.98 20.61
C ILE A 5 19.24 -12.58 20.03
N VAL A 6 20.11 -11.67 20.48
CA VAL A 6 20.20 -10.30 19.95
C VAL A 6 20.50 -10.32 18.46
N GLU A 7 21.53 -11.04 18.01
CA GLU A 7 21.90 -11.07 16.58
C GLU A 7 20.77 -11.62 15.69
N LYS A 8 20.10 -12.70 16.13
CA LYS A 8 18.93 -13.28 15.44
C LYS A 8 17.87 -12.20 15.19
N TYR A 9 17.45 -11.49 16.23
CA TYR A 9 16.38 -10.50 16.13
C TYR A 9 16.82 -9.20 15.44
N VAL A 10 18.10 -8.83 15.52
CA VAL A 10 18.66 -7.71 14.74
C VAL A 10 18.54 -7.98 13.25
N VAL A 11 18.90 -9.19 12.80
CA VAL A 11 18.80 -9.57 11.38
C VAL A 11 17.35 -9.60 10.91
N GLU A 12 16.46 -10.24 11.68
CA GLU A 12 15.03 -10.35 11.37
C GLU A 12 14.35 -8.96 11.29
N LEU A 13 14.68 -8.09 12.25
CA LEU A 13 14.12 -6.74 12.28
C LEU A 13 14.70 -5.88 11.16
N ALA A 14 16.01 -5.97 10.86
CA ALA A 14 16.62 -5.24 9.76
C ALA A 14 15.98 -5.59 8.41
N ASP A 15 15.78 -6.88 8.15
CA ASP A 15 15.13 -7.37 6.93
C ASP A 15 13.69 -6.86 6.84
N SER A 16 12.93 -6.99 7.93
CA SER A 16 11.56 -6.47 8.01
C SER A 16 11.47 -4.96 7.76
N LEU A 17 12.37 -4.17 8.36
CA LEU A 17 12.35 -2.71 8.26
C LEU A 17 12.87 -2.16 6.93
N SER A 18 13.51 -2.98 6.10
CA SER A 18 13.99 -2.58 4.78
C SER A 18 12.83 -2.22 3.83
N TYR A 19 11.69 -2.93 3.98
CA TYR A 19 10.48 -2.76 3.15
C TYR A 19 9.39 -1.91 3.83
N VAL A 20 9.43 -1.76 5.15
CA VAL A 20 8.41 -1.01 5.90
C VAL A 20 8.57 0.50 5.66
N ARG A 21 7.45 1.14 5.34
CA ARG A 21 7.33 2.59 5.07
C ARG A 21 6.20 3.27 5.85
N SER A 22 5.67 2.63 6.89
CA SER A 22 4.60 3.19 7.73
C SER A 22 4.88 2.98 9.20
N ILE A 23 4.34 3.87 10.04
CA ILE A 23 4.42 3.74 11.50
C ILE A 23 3.73 2.45 11.95
N ASP A 24 2.55 2.16 11.39
CA ASP A 24 1.81 0.94 11.70
C ASP A 24 2.63 -0.31 11.36
N GLY A 25 3.24 -0.36 10.18
CA GLY A 25 4.08 -1.50 9.77
C GLY A 25 5.29 -1.68 10.68
N PHE A 26 5.90 -0.58 11.14
CA PHE A 26 6.99 -0.61 12.11
C PHE A 26 6.52 -1.21 13.43
N LEU A 27 5.40 -0.73 13.97
CA LEU A 27 4.83 -1.21 15.22
C LEU A 27 4.40 -2.69 15.15
N VAL A 28 3.79 -3.11 14.04
CA VAL A 28 3.43 -4.53 13.85
C VAL A 28 4.68 -5.41 13.89
N LYS A 29 5.73 -5.06 13.14
CA LYS A 29 6.97 -5.86 13.10
C LYS A 29 7.67 -5.90 14.44
N LEU A 30 7.76 -4.76 15.11
CA LEU A 30 8.30 -4.69 16.45
C LEU A 30 7.49 -5.52 17.45
N GLY A 31 6.15 -5.47 17.37
CA GLY A 31 5.26 -6.27 18.20
C GLY A 31 5.49 -7.77 18.00
N THR A 32 5.68 -8.23 16.76
CA THR A 32 6.04 -9.63 16.48
C THR A 32 7.35 -10.04 17.14
N ILE A 33 8.41 -9.21 17.00
CA ILE A 33 9.72 -9.48 17.62
C ILE A 33 9.60 -9.56 19.14
N VAL A 34 8.85 -8.64 19.75
CA VAL A 34 8.65 -8.59 21.20
C VAL A 34 7.94 -9.85 21.71
N VAL A 35 6.89 -10.32 21.03
CA VAL A 35 6.19 -11.56 21.41
C VAL A 35 7.15 -12.75 21.35
N SER A 36 7.89 -12.89 20.25
CA SER A 36 8.87 -13.97 20.09
C SER A 36 9.99 -13.90 21.14
N LEU A 37 10.45 -12.69 21.48
CA LEU A 37 11.47 -12.46 22.49
C LEU A 37 10.98 -12.85 23.89
N GLU A 38 9.72 -12.53 24.22
CA GLU A 38 9.10 -12.95 25.48
C GLU A 38 8.95 -14.47 25.59
N ASP A 39 8.54 -15.11 24.49
CA ASP A 39 8.42 -16.57 24.43
C ASP A 39 9.79 -17.25 24.60
N ASP A 40 10.83 -16.73 23.94
CA ASP A 40 12.21 -17.20 24.11
C ASP A 40 12.69 -17.02 25.57
N CYS A 41 12.40 -15.87 26.19
CA CYS A 41 12.78 -15.59 27.57
C CYS A 41 12.02 -16.43 28.61
N ARG A 42 10.85 -16.97 28.29
CA ARG A 42 9.98 -17.67 29.24
C ARG A 42 10.64 -18.85 29.95
N ASN A 43 11.56 -19.52 29.25
CA ASN A 43 12.25 -20.73 29.73
C ASN A 43 13.70 -20.47 30.18
N ILE A 44 14.15 -19.21 30.16
CA ILE A 44 15.54 -18.84 30.45
C ILE A 44 15.58 -18.06 31.77
N SER A 45 16.33 -18.57 32.75
CA SER A 45 16.54 -17.85 34.02
C SER A 45 17.29 -16.53 33.78
N ASN A 46 16.86 -15.47 34.46
CA ASN A 46 17.42 -14.12 34.35
C ASN A 46 17.35 -13.50 32.94
N CYS A 47 16.32 -13.82 32.16
CA CYS A 47 16.05 -13.18 30.87
C CYS A 47 15.11 -11.99 31.05
N ASP A 48 15.60 -10.78 30.75
CA ASP A 48 14.77 -9.57 30.72
C ASP A 48 14.53 -9.14 29.26
N PRO A 49 13.30 -9.32 28.73
CA PRO A 49 12.95 -8.91 27.39
C PRO A 49 13.16 -7.41 27.13
N ALA A 50 13.01 -6.54 28.14
CA ALA A 50 13.18 -5.10 27.97
C ALA A 50 14.64 -4.75 27.69
N VAL A 51 15.57 -5.36 28.45
CA VAL A 51 17.01 -5.19 28.25
C VAL A 51 17.46 -5.75 26.90
N LEU A 52 16.95 -6.93 26.52
CA LEU A 52 17.26 -7.50 25.21
C LEU A 52 16.71 -6.66 24.07
N LEU A 53 15.49 -6.13 24.21
CA LEU A 53 14.90 -5.23 23.22
C LEU A 53 15.73 -3.94 23.07
N GLU A 54 16.16 -3.34 24.18
CA GLU A 54 17.05 -2.17 24.14
C GLU A 54 18.34 -2.48 23.37
N ASN A 55 18.99 -3.61 23.68
CA ASN A 55 20.20 -4.06 23.00
C ASN A 55 19.98 -4.30 21.49
N ILE A 56 18.84 -4.89 21.11
CA ILE A 56 18.48 -5.08 19.71
C ILE A 56 18.34 -3.73 19.01
N LEU A 57 17.54 -2.81 19.58
CA LEU A 57 17.24 -1.52 18.95
C LEU A 57 18.44 -0.57 18.89
N MET A 58 19.36 -0.66 19.85
CA MET A 58 20.61 0.12 19.86
C MET A 58 21.68 -0.43 18.91
N HIS A 59 21.44 -1.59 18.28
CA HIS A 59 22.41 -2.21 17.39
C HIS A 59 22.68 -1.34 16.14
N GLU A 60 23.96 -1.20 15.76
CA GLU A 60 24.39 -0.30 14.68
C GLU A 60 23.68 -0.56 13.34
N LYS A 61 23.45 -1.85 13.01
CA LYS A 61 22.73 -2.30 11.81
C LYS A 61 21.31 -1.72 11.71
N LEU A 62 20.66 -1.42 12.83
CA LEU A 62 19.31 -0.88 12.86
C LEU A 62 19.25 0.64 12.82
N SER A 63 20.36 1.33 13.12
CA SER A 63 20.42 2.79 13.23
C SER A 63 19.83 3.51 12.01
N ARG A 64 20.20 3.07 10.80
CA ARG A 64 19.68 3.66 9.55
C ARG A 64 18.18 3.43 9.35
N TYR A 65 17.65 2.30 9.81
CA TYR A 65 16.23 1.99 9.66
C TYR A 65 15.40 2.76 10.68
N LEU A 66 15.88 2.84 11.92
CA LEU A 66 15.22 3.49 13.06
C LEU A 66 15.28 5.02 13.00
N SER A 67 16.33 5.61 12.41
CA SER A 67 16.44 7.07 12.27
C SER A 67 15.30 7.72 11.48
N ARG A 68 14.64 6.95 10.61
CA ARG A 68 13.46 7.40 9.87
C ARG A 68 12.21 7.46 10.76
N PHE A 69 12.16 6.66 11.81
CA PHE A 69 11.05 6.57 12.75
C PHE A 69 11.24 7.47 13.97
N SER A 70 12.48 7.83 14.33
CA SER A 70 12.74 8.72 15.47
C SER A 70 12.15 10.12 15.30
N CYS A 71 11.93 10.58 14.06
CA CYS A 71 11.22 11.83 13.78
C CYS A 71 9.72 11.80 14.16
N TYR A 72 9.16 10.60 14.35
CA TYR A 72 7.73 10.37 14.57
C TYR A 72 7.47 9.76 15.96
N LEU A 73 8.33 10.07 16.93
CA LEU A 73 8.26 9.51 18.27
C LEU A 73 6.88 9.68 18.93
N GLU A 74 6.32 10.89 18.90
CA GLU A 74 5.01 11.14 19.50
C GLU A 74 3.89 10.40 18.75
N ASP A 75 3.93 10.39 17.40
CA ASP A 75 2.98 9.61 16.59
C ASP A 75 3.05 8.10 16.91
N ILE A 76 4.25 7.56 17.16
CA ILE A 76 4.50 6.17 17.55
C ILE A 76 3.89 5.89 18.93
N VAL A 77 4.14 6.75 19.91
CA VAL A 77 3.64 6.59 21.28
C VAL A 77 2.11 6.68 21.31
N ASP A 78 1.54 7.64 20.59
CA ASP A 78 0.10 7.79 20.45
C ASP A 78 -0.53 6.57 19.79
N ALA A 79 0.08 6.03 18.74
CA ALA A 79 -0.39 4.81 18.09
C ALA A 79 -0.37 3.59 19.02
N ILE A 80 0.67 3.43 19.86
CA ILE A 80 0.75 2.31 20.83
C ILE A 80 -0.35 2.43 21.91
N ASN A 81 -0.66 3.65 22.33
CA ASN A 81 -1.65 3.91 23.38
C ASN A 81 -3.08 3.79 22.85
N SER A 82 -3.34 4.30 21.65
CA SER A 82 -4.68 4.36 21.06
C SER A 82 -5.10 3.06 20.37
N ASP A 83 -4.20 2.35 19.70
CA ASP A 83 -4.54 1.17 18.92
C ASP A 83 -4.42 -0.13 19.75
N PRO A 84 -5.49 -0.93 19.89
CA PRO A 84 -5.43 -2.20 20.63
C PRO A 84 -4.50 -3.24 19.99
N ARG A 85 -4.19 -3.15 18.68
CA ARG A 85 -3.27 -4.07 17.98
C ARG A 85 -1.85 -3.98 18.54
N HIS A 86 -1.47 -2.81 19.06
CA HIS A 86 -0.13 -2.54 19.58
C HIS A 86 -0.05 -2.68 21.11
N LYS A 87 -1.08 -3.26 21.75
CA LYS A 87 -1.16 -3.40 23.21
C LYS A 87 0.07 -4.06 23.84
N VAL A 88 0.69 -5.03 23.16
CA VAL A 88 1.90 -5.71 23.65
C VAL A 88 3.09 -4.76 23.84
N LEU A 89 3.17 -3.69 23.04
CA LEU A 89 4.27 -2.72 23.08
C LEU A 89 4.16 -1.72 24.23
N ARG A 90 2.99 -1.62 24.89
CA ARG A 90 2.76 -0.62 25.95
C ARG A 90 3.77 -0.71 27.09
N LYS A 91 4.16 -1.93 27.48
CA LYS A 91 5.17 -2.15 28.53
C LYS A 91 6.60 -1.80 28.11
N TYR A 92 6.84 -1.59 26.81
CA TYR A 92 8.14 -1.23 26.24
C TYR A 92 8.21 0.22 25.75
N ILE A 93 7.17 1.04 25.98
CA ILE A 93 7.16 2.45 25.56
C ILE A 93 8.40 3.18 26.10
N GLY A 94 8.79 2.93 27.35
CA GLY A 94 9.98 3.54 27.95
C GLY A 94 11.27 3.21 27.21
N VAL A 95 11.46 1.93 26.83
CA VAL A 95 12.61 1.47 26.04
C VAL A 95 12.58 2.12 24.65
N LEU A 96 11.43 2.10 23.97
CA LEU A 96 11.30 2.66 22.63
C LEU A 96 11.56 4.16 22.60
N ARG A 97 10.99 4.90 23.56
CA ARG A 97 11.22 6.33 23.71
C ARG A 97 12.70 6.60 23.96
N GLY A 98 13.29 5.92 24.94
CA GLY A 98 14.69 6.11 25.30
C GLY A 98 15.67 5.81 24.16
N VAL A 99 15.39 4.81 23.33
CA VAL A 99 16.23 4.49 22.17
C VAL A 99 16.01 5.48 21.03
N LEU A 100 14.76 5.76 20.64
CA LEU A 100 14.47 6.63 19.51
C LEU A 100 14.88 8.09 19.76
N GLU A 101 14.81 8.58 21.00
CA GLU A 101 15.29 9.93 21.37
C GLU A 101 16.81 10.07 21.20
N ARG A 102 17.58 9.00 21.38
CA ARG A 102 19.04 8.99 21.20
C ARG A 102 19.45 8.93 19.72
N ILE A 103 18.57 8.45 18.85
CA ILE A 103 18.86 8.29 17.42
C ILE A 103 18.56 9.61 16.71
N LYS A 104 19.59 10.19 16.08
CA LYS A 104 19.44 11.38 15.25
C LYS A 104 18.37 11.16 14.18
N CYS A 105 17.31 11.96 14.23
CA CYS A 105 16.24 11.96 13.25
C CYS A 105 16.77 12.31 11.86
N VAL A 106 16.39 11.49 10.89
CA VAL A 106 16.60 11.74 9.45
C VAL A 106 15.24 11.65 8.79
N GLU A 107 14.69 12.82 8.42
CA GLU A 107 13.41 12.87 7.72
C GLU A 107 13.49 12.06 6.42
N SER A 108 12.66 11.03 6.33
CA SER A 108 12.51 10.24 5.13
C SER A 108 11.19 10.64 4.46
N PRO A 109 11.24 11.25 3.26
CA PRO A 109 10.03 11.53 2.50
C PRO A 109 9.39 10.17 2.14
N GLY A 110 8.23 9.87 2.73
CA GLY A 110 7.48 8.64 2.44
C GLY A 110 7.08 7.79 3.64
N ILE A 111 7.34 8.21 4.88
CA ILE A 111 6.75 7.54 6.05
C ILE A 111 5.24 7.86 6.09
N GLN A 112 4.40 6.85 5.90
CA GLN A 112 2.96 6.98 6.06
C GLN A 112 2.62 6.94 7.56
N LYS A 113 2.05 8.05 8.06
CA LYS A 113 1.58 8.15 9.45
C LYS A 113 0.29 7.36 9.70
N THR A 114 -0.53 7.18 8.67
CA THR A 114 -1.85 6.58 8.80
C THR A 114 -1.81 5.09 8.49
N THR A 115 -2.43 4.30 9.36
CA THR A 115 -2.76 2.90 9.10
C THR A 115 -3.65 2.82 7.85
N PRO A 116 -3.32 1.97 6.86
CA PRO A 116 -4.23 1.71 5.76
C PRO A 116 -5.54 1.11 6.32
N PRO A 117 -6.72 1.54 5.85
CA PRO A 117 -7.98 0.99 6.34
C PRO A 117 -8.01 -0.52 6.11
N ALA A 118 -8.60 -1.25 7.07
CA ALA A 118 -8.75 -2.69 6.93
C ALA A 118 -9.46 -3.05 5.61
N LEU A 119 -9.09 -4.19 5.02
CA LEU A 119 -9.60 -4.60 3.70
C LEU A 119 -11.12 -4.59 3.64
N TRP A 120 -11.80 -5.08 4.70
CA TRP A 120 -13.26 -5.06 4.79
C TRP A 120 -13.84 -3.64 4.80
N VAL A 121 -13.17 -2.65 5.39
CA VAL A 121 -13.60 -1.24 5.37
C VAL A 121 -13.47 -0.67 3.96
N LYS A 122 -12.43 -1.08 3.24
CA LYS A 122 -12.21 -0.68 1.85
C LYS A 122 -13.26 -1.30 0.93
N GLU A 123 -13.50 -2.60 1.05
CA GLU A 123 -14.54 -3.34 0.32
C GLU A 123 -15.93 -2.76 0.61
N TYR A 124 -16.25 -2.51 1.88
CA TYR A 124 -17.52 -1.92 2.28
C TYR A 124 -17.68 -0.48 1.73
N ARG A 125 -16.64 0.35 1.79
CA ARG A 125 -16.67 1.68 1.16
C ARG A 125 -16.79 1.60 -0.35
N GLU A 126 -16.19 0.61 -1.01
CA GLU A 126 -16.33 0.41 -2.46
C GLU A 126 -17.74 -0.05 -2.83
N GLN A 127 -18.37 -0.90 -2.01
CA GLN A 127 -19.77 -1.31 -2.15
C GLN A 127 -20.75 -0.16 -1.85
N MET A 128 -20.44 0.69 -0.87
CA MET A 128 -21.26 1.84 -0.48
C MET A 128 -20.99 3.12 -1.26
N ARG A 129 -19.94 3.16 -2.09
CA ARG A 129 -19.78 4.27 -3.02
C ARG A 129 -21.06 4.31 -3.84
N PRO A 130 -21.79 5.44 -3.89
CA PRO A 130 -22.85 5.59 -4.87
C PRO A 130 -22.17 5.22 -6.18
N VAL A 131 -22.70 4.21 -6.85
CA VAL A 131 -22.27 3.87 -8.20
C VAL A 131 -22.46 5.19 -8.93
N LYS A 132 -21.37 5.98 -9.08
CA LYS A 132 -21.33 7.08 -10.04
C LYS A 132 -21.89 6.39 -11.26
N PRO A 133 -23.03 6.86 -11.82
CA PRO A 133 -23.65 6.17 -12.92
C PRO A 133 -22.51 5.93 -13.86
N VAL A 134 -22.12 4.66 -13.97
CA VAL A 134 -21.13 4.28 -14.95
C VAL A 134 -21.92 4.68 -16.16
N HIS A 135 -21.54 5.81 -16.77
CA HIS A 135 -21.78 6.00 -18.17
C HIS A 135 -21.10 4.77 -18.73
N LYS A 136 -21.88 3.67 -18.79
CA LYS A 136 -21.64 2.58 -19.69
C LYS A 136 -21.50 3.39 -20.95
N LEU A 137 -20.27 3.59 -21.39
CA LEU A 137 -20.00 3.76 -22.79
C LEU A 137 -20.57 2.48 -23.36
N SER A 138 -21.88 2.53 -23.61
CA SER A 138 -22.54 1.62 -24.48
C SER A 138 -21.81 1.89 -25.78
N LEU A 139 -20.79 1.08 -26.03
CA LEU A 139 -20.35 0.71 -27.36
C LEU A 139 -21.49 -0.07 -28.07
N TYR A 140 -22.73 0.38 -27.86
CA TYR A 140 -23.78 0.26 -28.83
C TYR A 140 -23.45 1.32 -29.87
N PHE A 141 -22.50 0.99 -30.74
CA PHE A 141 -22.45 1.57 -32.06
C PHE A 141 -23.80 1.26 -32.71
N ARG A 142 -24.80 2.08 -32.40
CA ARG A 142 -25.97 2.29 -33.22
C ARG A 142 -25.42 3.01 -34.45
N LEU A 143 -24.85 2.23 -35.36
CA LEU A 143 -24.83 2.56 -36.77
C LEU A 143 -26.30 2.60 -37.18
N LYS A 144 -26.97 3.72 -36.87
CA LYS A 144 -28.18 4.12 -37.55
C LYS A 144 -27.73 4.54 -38.94
N LYS A 145 -27.39 3.54 -39.76
CA LYS A 145 -27.14 3.72 -41.17
C LYS A 145 -28.48 4.17 -41.74
N ASN A 146 -28.54 5.42 -42.17
CA ASN A 146 -29.72 6.02 -42.76
C ASN A 146 -29.97 5.30 -44.10
N THR A 147 -30.71 4.19 -44.06
CA THR A 147 -30.97 3.28 -45.20
C THR A 147 -31.60 4.02 -46.37
N GLU A 148 -32.39 5.06 -46.08
CA GLU A 148 -33.01 5.92 -47.10
C GLU A 148 -31.97 6.70 -47.92
N SER A 149 -30.88 7.18 -47.30
CA SER A 149 -29.84 7.93 -48.00
C SER A 149 -28.88 7.04 -48.81
N SER A 150 -28.75 5.76 -48.46
CA SER A 150 -27.92 4.82 -49.23
C SER A 150 -28.62 4.34 -50.50
N LEU A 151 -29.95 4.16 -50.46
CA LEU A 151 -30.72 3.75 -51.63
C LEU A 151 -30.79 4.86 -52.69
N THR A 152 -30.98 6.11 -52.28
CA THR A 152 -30.99 7.25 -53.22
C THR A 152 -29.65 7.43 -53.93
N MET A 153 -28.54 7.22 -53.23
CA MET A 153 -27.20 7.26 -53.83
C MET A 153 -26.99 6.14 -54.87
N ILE A 154 -27.44 4.92 -54.59
CA ILE A 154 -27.34 3.79 -55.55
C ILE A 154 -28.17 4.08 -56.81
N LEU A 155 -29.38 4.63 -56.64
CA LEU A 155 -30.27 4.99 -57.74
C LEU A 155 -29.65 6.07 -58.64
N LEU A 156 -29.09 7.13 -58.05
CA LEU A 156 -28.39 8.18 -58.79
C LEU A 156 -27.18 7.63 -59.57
N LEU A 157 -26.41 6.74 -58.96
CA LEU A 157 -25.25 6.12 -59.61
C LEU A 157 -25.67 5.25 -60.82
N SER A 158 -26.80 4.54 -60.70
CA SER A 158 -27.33 3.73 -61.80
C SER A 158 -27.78 4.58 -63.00
N ILE A 159 -28.38 5.75 -62.74
CA ILE A 159 -28.79 6.70 -63.78
C ILE A 159 -27.57 7.28 -64.48
N ILE A 160 -26.55 7.70 -63.73
CA ILE A 160 -25.31 8.26 -64.28
C ILE A 160 -24.61 7.22 -65.19
N LEU A 161 -24.48 5.98 -64.72
CA LEU A 161 -23.88 4.91 -65.51
C LEU A 161 -24.67 4.62 -66.78
N TYR A 162 -26.01 4.66 -66.70
CA TYR A 162 -26.86 4.49 -67.88
C TYR A 162 -26.64 5.59 -68.91
N VAL A 163 -26.61 6.86 -68.50
CA VAL A 163 -26.32 8.00 -69.39
C VAL A 163 -24.95 7.88 -70.04
N ILE A 164 -23.91 7.50 -69.27
CA ILE A 164 -22.56 7.28 -69.82
C ILE A 164 -22.58 6.16 -70.87
N SER A 165 -23.29 5.06 -70.61
CA SER A 165 -23.41 3.96 -71.57
C SER A 165 -24.12 4.39 -72.86
N LEU A 166 -25.14 5.24 -72.77
CA LEU A 166 -25.85 5.82 -73.91
C LEU A 166 -24.96 6.73 -74.75
N ILE A 167 -24.14 7.57 -74.11
CA ILE A 167 -23.17 8.43 -74.81
C ILE A 167 -22.15 7.56 -75.58
N ILE A 168 -21.64 6.51 -74.95
CA ILE A 168 -20.70 5.58 -75.60
C ILE A 168 -21.36 4.84 -76.77
N TYR A 169 -22.62 4.44 -76.64
CA TYR A 169 -23.37 3.76 -77.69
C TYR A 169 -23.71 4.68 -78.87
N LEU A 170 -24.08 5.94 -78.62
CA LEU A 170 -24.38 6.95 -79.65
C LEU A 170 -23.12 7.49 -80.34
N SER A 171 -21.95 7.41 -79.68
CA SER A 171 -20.67 7.80 -80.26
C SER A 171 -20.06 6.72 -81.18
N LYS A 172 -20.78 5.60 -81.40
CA LYS A 172 -20.35 4.47 -82.22
C LYS A 172 -21.28 4.32 -83.42
#